data_AF-A0A6J8DYQ1-F1
#
_entry.id   AF-A0A6J8DYQ1-F1
#
_cell.length_a   1.000
_cell.length_b   1.000
_cell.length_c   1.000
_cell.angle_alpha   90.00
_cell.angle_beta   90.00
_cell.angle_gamma   90.00
#
_symmetry.space_group_name_H-M   'P 1'
#
loop_
_entity.id
_entity.type
_entity.pdbx_description
1 polymer ?
#
loop_
_entity_poly.entity_id
_entity_poly.type
_entity_poly.pdbx_seq_one_letter_code
_entity_poly.pdbx_strand_id
1 'polypeptide(L)'
;MRKNRIYGWGRDVFAPVASLQYLDLRHNLIRIVNETSFPTALLANLKTINLAKNPFACTCEQIWFDDYEYHAFVVYCDENRIWVHDKFVKKLENDEGFKFCIYHRDFDVGESISGNVDKFLKKSWKVVVIISNAFAKSEWCQWEVDIIQERRRRQGKDALLLVMLENITSTNMTSPLRTLLDSTPHLRYKKGIGENLFWTAVIEDLRKAVGQPPFSEL
;
A
#
# COMPACT_ATOMS: atom_id res chain seq x y z
N MET A 1 16.26 30.59 6.04
CA MET A 1 15.47 30.97 7.24
C MET A 1 15.52 29.84 8.28
N ARG A 2 16.61 29.72 9.06
CA ARG A 2 16.75 28.67 10.09
C ARG A 2 16.37 29.21 11.48
N LYS A 3 15.93 28.33 12.39
CA LYS A 3 15.56 28.68 13.78
C LYS A 3 14.42 29.70 13.90
N ASN A 4 13.42 29.62 13.03
CA ASN A 4 12.19 30.40 13.16
C ASN A 4 11.04 29.48 13.60
N ARG A 5 9.82 30.02 13.65
CA ARG A 5 8.61 29.28 14.01
C ARG A 5 7.75 28.97 12.76
N ILE A 6 8.39 28.74 11.62
CA ILE A 6 7.70 28.49 10.34
C ILE A 6 7.06 27.10 10.41
N TYR A 7 5.74 27.00 10.25
CA TYR A 7 5.00 25.73 10.25
C TYR A 7 4.48 25.32 8.87
N GLY A 8 4.46 26.26 7.92
CA GLY A 8 4.07 26.09 6.53
C GLY A 8 4.19 27.44 5.82
N TRP A 9 3.85 27.48 4.53
CA TRP A 9 3.87 28.69 3.71
C TRP A 9 2.83 28.58 2.59
N GLY A 10 2.38 29.72 2.06
CA GLY A 10 1.50 29.76 0.89
C GLY A 10 2.25 29.45 -0.41
N ARG A 11 1.51 29.06 -1.46
CA ARG A 11 2.07 28.64 -2.77
C ARG A 11 3.00 29.67 -3.41
N ASP A 12 2.74 30.96 -3.14
CA ASP A 12 3.43 32.06 -3.81
C ASP A 12 4.60 32.64 -3.02
N VAL A 13 4.83 32.18 -1.78
CA VAL A 13 5.90 32.70 -0.90
C VAL A 13 7.27 32.57 -1.56
N PHE A 14 7.45 31.53 -2.37
CA PHE A 14 8.69 31.24 -3.07
C PHE A 14 8.72 31.65 -4.54
N ALA A 15 7.61 32.19 -5.08
CA ALA A 15 7.53 32.58 -6.49
C ALA A 15 8.55 33.67 -6.89
N PRO A 16 8.83 34.71 -6.06
CA PRO A 16 9.79 35.76 -6.41
C PRO A 16 11.26 35.34 -6.34
N VAL A 17 11.55 34.20 -5.72
CA VAL A 17 12.93 33.77 -5.39
C VAL A 17 13.39 32.57 -6.22
N ALA A 18 12.88 32.44 -7.45
CA ALA A 18 13.16 31.31 -8.34
C ALA A 18 14.65 31.09 -8.68
N SER A 19 15.52 32.09 -8.47
CA SER A 19 16.97 32.00 -8.71
C SER A 19 17.78 31.41 -7.53
N LEU A 20 17.11 31.10 -6.41
CA LEU A 20 17.78 30.64 -5.20
C LEU A 20 18.39 29.24 -5.40
N GLN A 21 19.67 29.10 -5.07
CA GLN A 21 20.39 27.81 -5.19
C GLN A 21 20.46 27.03 -3.87
N TYR A 22 20.35 27.71 -2.74
CA TYR A 22 20.51 27.12 -1.40
C TYR A 22 19.41 27.60 -0.47
N LEU A 23 18.63 26.66 0.08
CA LEU A 23 17.54 26.97 1.00
C LEU A 23 17.70 26.20 2.31
N ASP A 24 17.99 26.93 3.39
CA ASP A 24 18.10 26.36 4.74
C ASP A 24 16.89 26.73 5.59
N LEU A 25 16.09 25.72 5.90
CA LEU A 25 14.85 25.75 6.68
C LEU A 25 14.95 24.86 7.92
N ARG A 26 16.15 24.47 8.35
CA ARG A 26 16.33 23.63 9.53
C ARG A 26 15.88 24.30 10.83
N HIS A 27 15.48 23.51 11.81
CA HIS A 27 14.99 23.99 13.12
C HIS A 27 13.80 24.96 12.99
N ASN A 28 12.82 24.61 12.16
CA ASN A 28 11.51 25.28 12.15
C ASN A 28 10.45 24.30 12.69
N LEU A 29 9.17 24.60 12.46
CA LEU A 29 8.03 23.81 12.89
C LEU A 29 7.31 23.17 11.68
N ILE A 30 8.02 22.96 10.58
CA ILE A 30 7.45 22.50 9.31
C ILE A 30 7.01 21.05 9.47
N ARG A 31 5.71 20.80 9.32
CA ARG A 31 5.14 19.47 9.49
C ARG A 31 4.98 18.70 8.18
N ILE A 32 4.69 19.42 7.08
CA ILE A 32 4.34 18.85 5.77
C ILE A 32 5.09 19.59 4.66
N VAL A 33 5.62 18.84 3.68
CA VAL A 33 6.15 19.35 2.41
C VAL A 33 5.62 18.43 1.30
N ASN A 34 5.04 19.01 0.26
CA ASN A 34 4.44 18.32 -0.90
C ASN A 34 4.93 18.95 -2.23
N GLU A 35 4.56 18.36 -3.37
CA GLU A 35 4.95 18.87 -4.72
C GLU A 35 4.51 20.32 -4.97
N THR A 36 3.45 20.77 -4.29
CA THR A 36 2.95 22.15 -4.41
C THR A 36 3.59 23.12 -3.42
N SER A 37 4.45 22.64 -2.52
CA SER A 37 5.09 23.46 -1.51
C SER A 37 6.15 24.38 -2.12
N PHE A 38 6.81 23.96 -3.20
CA PHE A 38 7.79 24.79 -3.88
C PHE A 38 7.42 24.94 -5.36
N PRO A 39 7.47 26.17 -5.91
CA PRO A 39 7.28 26.37 -7.35
C PRO A 39 8.31 25.57 -8.15
N THR A 40 7.90 24.96 -9.26
CA THR A 40 8.81 24.19 -10.14
C THR A 40 10.00 25.02 -10.61
N ALA A 41 9.80 26.32 -10.85
CA ALA A 41 10.85 27.26 -11.23
C ALA A 41 11.94 27.43 -10.15
N LEU A 42 11.58 27.33 -8.87
CA LEU A 42 12.54 27.33 -7.76
C LEU A 42 13.28 25.99 -7.70
N LEU A 43 12.55 24.87 -7.78
CA LEU A 43 13.15 23.53 -7.72
C LEU A 43 14.18 23.28 -8.83
N ALA A 44 13.94 23.82 -10.02
CA ALA A 44 14.86 23.69 -11.15
C ALA A 44 16.24 24.34 -10.91
N ASN A 45 16.33 25.38 -10.08
CA ASN A 45 17.58 26.10 -9.78
C ASN A 45 18.19 25.73 -8.43
N LEU A 46 17.44 25.02 -7.59
CA LEU A 46 17.85 24.69 -6.23
C LEU A 46 18.86 23.54 -6.24
N LYS A 47 20.07 23.79 -5.74
CA LYS A 47 21.12 22.78 -5.57
C LYS A 47 21.02 22.05 -4.25
N THR A 48 20.51 22.71 -3.21
CA THR A 48 20.41 22.12 -1.88
C THR A 48 19.25 22.70 -1.10
N ILE A 49 18.47 21.82 -0.49
CA ILE A 49 17.45 22.16 0.51
C ILE A 49 17.76 21.45 1.83
N ASN A 50 17.80 22.21 2.93
CA ASN A 50 18.01 21.65 4.27
C ASN A 50 16.78 21.87 5.14
N LEU A 51 16.07 20.78 5.42
CA LEU A 51 14.88 20.79 6.27
C LEU A 51 15.09 20.04 7.60
N ALA A 52 16.34 19.76 7.98
CA ALA A 52 16.63 18.97 9.17
C ALA A 52 16.04 19.59 10.45
N LYS A 53 15.75 18.76 11.46
CA LYS A 53 15.28 19.22 12.78
C LYS A 53 13.97 20.03 12.71
N ASN A 54 13.10 19.72 11.75
CA ASN A 54 11.69 20.11 11.78
C ASN A 54 10.86 18.95 12.35
N PRO A 55 9.77 19.23 13.08
CA PRO A 55 8.85 18.22 13.59
C PRO A 55 7.94 17.75 12.46
N PHE A 56 8.53 17.19 11.40
CA PHE A 56 7.76 16.54 10.35
C PHE A 56 6.75 15.62 11.01
N ALA A 57 5.48 15.82 10.68
CA ALA A 57 4.46 14.99 11.28
C ALA A 57 4.73 13.56 10.83
N CYS A 58 4.80 12.61 11.75
CA CYS A 58 4.60 11.19 11.41
C CYS A 58 3.13 11.00 11.05
N THR A 59 2.70 11.62 9.95
CA THR A 59 1.43 11.35 9.30
C THR A 59 1.75 10.41 8.15
N CYS A 60 0.89 9.43 7.93
CA CYS A 60 0.96 8.54 6.76
C CYS A 60 0.84 9.30 5.41
N GLU A 61 0.83 10.64 5.43
CA GLU A 61 0.94 11.55 4.29
C GLU A 61 2.38 11.73 3.77
N GLN A 62 3.38 11.20 4.48
CA GLN A 62 4.78 11.27 4.07
C GLN A 62 5.29 9.98 3.42
N ILE A 63 4.40 9.10 3.00
CA ILE A 63 4.74 8.02 2.07
C ILE A 63 4.58 8.57 0.65
N TRP A 64 5.54 9.39 0.24
CA TRP A 64 5.80 9.57 -1.18
C TRP A 64 6.18 8.20 -1.75
N PHE A 65 5.88 7.94 -3.02
CA PHE A 65 5.93 6.65 -3.71
C PHE A 65 7.29 5.90 -3.73
N ASP A 66 8.27 6.27 -2.89
CA ASP A 66 9.65 5.75 -2.89
C ASP A 66 9.99 4.74 -1.78
N ASP A 67 9.16 4.57 -0.74
CA ASP A 67 9.48 3.66 0.39
C ASP A 67 8.89 2.24 0.28
N TYR A 68 7.92 2.02 -0.62
CA TYR A 68 7.37 0.68 -0.85
C TYR A 68 8.13 -0.02 -1.97
N GLU A 69 8.80 -1.11 -1.63
CA GLU A 69 9.49 -1.95 -2.61
C GLU A 69 8.52 -2.68 -3.55
N TYR A 70 7.25 -2.82 -3.15
CA TYR A 70 6.23 -3.56 -3.89
C TYR A 70 4.90 -2.80 -3.94
N HIS A 71 4.19 -2.93 -5.06
CA HIS A 71 2.83 -2.44 -5.22
C HIS A 71 1.85 -3.23 -4.35
N ALA A 72 2.06 -4.54 -4.23
CA ALA A 72 1.31 -5.33 -3.25
C ALA A 72 2.03 -6.60 -2.79
N PHE A 73 1.73 -7.01 -1.57
CA PHE A 73 2.01 -8.35 -1.07
C PHE A 73 0.82 -9.25 -1.42
N VAL A 74 1.07 -10.40 -2.04
CA VAL A 74 0.03 -11.35 -2.44
C VAL A 74 -0.03 -12.51 -1.47
N VAL A 75 -1.18 -12.62 -0.80
CA VAL A 75 -1.54 -13.66 0.15
C VAL A 75 -2.40 -14.71 -0.54
N TYR A 76 -1.97 -15.97 -0.51
CA TYR A 76 -2.66 -17.09 -1.15
C TYR A 76 -2.20 -18.43 -0.55
N CYS A 77 -3.01 -19.48 -0.70
CA CYS A 77 -2.62 -20.85 -0.32
C CYS A 77 -1.90 -21.57 -1.46
N ASP A 78 -1.13 -22.61 -1.14
CA ASP A 78 -0.32 -23.37 -2.11
C ASP A 78 -1.13 -23.90 -3.29
N GLU A 79 -2.37 -24.34 -3.08
CA GLU A 79 -3.24 -24.85 -4.14
C GLU A 79 -3.63 -23.77 -5.16
N ASN A 80 -3.52 -22.50 -4.79
CA ASN A 80 -3.78 -21.37 -5.69
C ASN A 80 -2.52 -20.86 -6.38
N ARG A 81 -1.33 -21.42 -6.07
CA ARG A 81 -0.04 -20.98 -6.60
C ARG A 81 -0.02 -20.84 -8.11
N ILE A 82 -0.49 -21.86 -8.84
CA ILE A 82 -0.47 -21.84 -10.32
C ILE A 82 -1.30 -20.66 -10.85
N TRP A 83 -2.49 -20.45 -10.31
CA TRP A 83 -3.34 -19.33 -10.74
C TRP A 83 -2.71 -17.98 -10.38
N VAL A 84 -2.13 -17.86 -9.18
CA VAL A 84 -1.49 -16.61 -8.75
C VAL A 84 -0.27 -16.29 -9.61
N HIS A 85 0.65 -17.21 -9.80
CA HIS A 85 1.86 -16.95 -10.58
C HIS A 85 1.56 -16.80 -12.08
N ASP A 86 0.91 -17.79 -12.68
CA ASP A 86 0.84 -17.90 -14.15
C ASP A 86 -0.25 -17.03 -14.75
N LYS A 87 -1.23 -16.60 -13.94
CA LYS A 87 -2.27 -15.66 -14.37
C LYS A 87 -2.15 -14.31 -13.70
N PHE A 88 -2.31 -14.23 -12.39
CA PHE A 88 -2.45 -12.93 -11.71
C PHE A 88 -1.18 -12.09 -11.79
N VAL A 89 -0.07 -12.62 -11.27
CA VAL A 89 1.23 -11.95 -11.22
C VAL A 89 1.76 -11.74 -12.64
N LYS A 90 1.86 -12.83 -13.44
CA LYS A 90 2.39 -12.72 -14.80
C LYS A 90 1.65 -11.70 -15.66
N LYS A 91 0.32 -11.62 -15.56
CA LYS A 91 -0.46 -10.62 -16.30
C LYS A 91 -0.13 -9.20 -15.82
N LEU A 92 -0.20 -8.97 -14.51
CA LEU A 92 -0.10 -7.62 -13.94
C LEU A 92 1.34 -7.07 -13.93
N GLU A 93 2.36 -7.93 -13.80
CA GLU A 93 3.76 -7.50 -13.92
C GLU A 93 4.13 -7.20 -15.38
N ASN A 94 3.73 -8.07 -16.33
CA ASN A 94 4.11 -7.90 -17.74
C ASN A 94 3.29 -6.83 -18.47
N ASP A 95 1.98 -6.79 -18.25
CA ASP A 95 1.07 -5.93 -19.03
C ASP A 95 0.97 -4.52 -18.40
N GLU A 96 1.11 -4.42 -17.07
CA GLU A 96 0.79 -3.19 -16.33
C GLU A 96 1.96 -2.64 -15.50
N GLY A 97 3.10 -3.36 -15.43
CA GLY A 97 4.31 -2.90 -14.73
C GLY A 97 4.20 -2.92 -13.20
N PHE A 98 3.21 -3.62 -12.64
CA PHE A 98 3.16 -3.81 -11.18
C PHE A 98 4.34 -4.66 -10.69
N LYS A 99 4.61 -4.58 -9.40
CA LYS A 99 5.66 -5.33 -8.72
C LYS A 99 5.06 -5.98 -7.49
N PHE A 100 4.99 -7.30 -7.46
CA PHE A 100 4.39 -8.04 -6.35
C PHE A 100 5.44 -8.71 -5.49
N CYS A 101 5.16 -8.76 -4.18
CA CYS A 101 5.87 -9.63 -3.26
C CYS A 101 5.10 -10.94 -3.13
N ILE A 102 5.78 -12.07 -3.30
CA ILE A 102 5.20 -13.42 -3.21
C ILE A 102 6.07 -14.33 -2.35
N TYR A 103 5.47 -14.99 -1.36
CA TYR A 103 6.25 -15.66 -0.31
C TYR A 103 7.17 -16.77 -0.85
N HIS A 104 6.73 -17.54 -1.85
CA HIS A 104 7.52 -18.62 -2.47
C HIS A 104 8.72 -18.16 -3.29
N ARG A 105 8.86 -16.86 -3.56
CA ARG A 105 10.00 -16.29 -4.30
C ARG A 105 10.94 -15.51 -3.39
N ASP A 106 10.38 -14.84 -2.38
CA ASP A 106 11.05 -13.73 -1.71
C ASP A 106 11.39 -14.02 -0.23
N PHE A 107 10.96 -15.14 0.37
CA PHE A 107 11.21 -15.42 1.79
C PHE A 107 12.68 -15.76 2.09
N ASP A 108 13.25 -15.08 3.09
CA ASP A 108 14.59 -15.37 3.58
C ASP A 108 14.61 -16.71 4.34
N VAL A 109 15.51 -17.59 3.93
CA VAL A 109 15.72 -18.89 4.58
C VAL A 109 16.29 -18.64 5.99
N GLY A 110 15.53 -19.00 7.03
CA GLY A 110 15.95 -18.89 8.44
C GLY A 110 15.12 -17.94 9.30
N GLU A 111 14.27 -17.11 8.71
CA GLU A 111 13.29 -16.28 9.44
C GLU A 111 11.97 -17.03 9.67
N SER A 112 11.25 -16.67 10.74
CA SER A 112 9.91 -17.23 10.97
C SER A 112 8.93 -16.76 9.88
N ILE A 113 7.91 -17.57 9.58
CA ILE A 113 6.82 -17.17 8.67
C ILE A 113 6.21 -15.83 9.11
N SER A 114 6.08 -15.62 10.43
CA SER A 114 5.59 -14.37 11.03
C SER A 114 6.45 -13.16 10.67
N GLY A 115 7.76 -13.30 10.79
CA GLY A 115 8.73 -12.22 10.55
C GLY A 115 8.78 -11.85 9.09
N ASN A 116 8.76 -12.84 8.21
CA ASN A 116 8.68 -12.62 6.76
C ASN A 116 7.39 -11.91 6.36
N VAL A 117 6.23 -12.34 6.88
CA VAL A 117 4.94 -11.68 6.59
C VAL A 117 4.95 -10.21 7.07
N ASP A 118 5.35 -9.92 8.31
CA ASP A 118 5.42 -8.54 8.83
C ASP A 118 6.38 -7.67 8.00
N LYS A 119 7.53 -8.21 7.63
CA LYS A 119 8.52 -7.54 6.77
C LYS A 119 7.92 -7.18 5.41
N PHE A 120 7.30 -8.12 4.70
CA PHE A 120 6.80 -7.88 3.35
C PHE A 120 5.52 -7.05 3.32
N LEU A 121 4.72 -7.10 4.36
CA LEU A 121 3.62 -6.17 4.54
C LEU A 121 4.13 -4.74 4.63
N LYS A 122 5.10 -4.44 5.48
CA LYS A 122 5.65 -3.08 5.64
C LYS A 122 6.26 -2.54 4.35
N LYS A 123 6.79 -3.41 3.49
CA LYS A 123 7.39 -3.07 2.20
C LYS A 123 6.42 -3.02 1.03
N SER A 124 5.14 -3.32 1.24
CA SER A 124 4.12 -3.35 0.18
C SER A 124 3.07 -2.27 0.36
N TRP A 125 2.69 -1.61 -0.72
CA TRP A 125 1.67 -0.54 -0.71
C TRP A 125 0.28 -1.08 -0.35
N LYS A 126 -0.16 -2.16 -1.02
CA LYS A 126 -1.41 -2.88 -0.75
C LYS A 126 -1.17 -4.33 -0.32
N VAL A 127 -2.21 -4.98 0.19
CA VAL A 127 -2.26 -6.43 0.36
C VAL A 127 -3.35 -6.99 -0.54
N VAL A 128 -2.99 -7.94 -1.39
CA VAL A 128 -3.94 -8.70 -2.22
C VAL A 128 -4.16 -10.04 -1.55
N VAL A 129 -5.41 -10.41 -1.28
CA VAL A 129 -5.75 -11.67 -0.64
C VAL A 129 -6.56 -12.51 -1.62
N ILE A 130 -6.05 -13.68 -1.96
CA ILE A 130 -6.67 -14.62 -2.89
C ILE A 130 -7.48 -15.65 -2.11
N ILE A 131 -8.80 -15.51 -2.17
CA ILE A 131 -9.75 -16.29 -1.37
C ILE A 131 -10.35 -17.41 -2.23
N SER A 132 -10.23 -18.64 -1.73
CA SER A 132 -10.82 -19.87 -2.28
C SER A 132 -11.20 -20.84 -1.15
N ASN A 133 -11.88 -21.95 -1.46
CA ASN A 133 -12.16 -22.97 -0.45
C ASN A 133 -10.88 -23.65 0.06
N ALA A 134 -9.85 -23.78 -0.78
CA ALA A 134 -8.55 -24.28 -0.35
C ALA A 134 -7.90 -23.33 0.65
N PHE A 135 -7.93 -22.02 0.36
CA PHE A 135 -7.45 -20.98 1.27
C PHE A 135 -8.18 -21.05 2.61
N ALA A 136 -9.52 -21.12 2.59
CA ALA A 136 -10.35 -21.17 3.79
C ALA A 136 -10.13 -22.40 4.69
N LYS A 137 -9.58 -23.50 4.14
CA LYS A 137 -9.22 -24.71 4.90
C LYS A 137 -7.80 -24.70 5.44
N SER A 138 -6.92 -23.88 4.88
CA SER A 138 -5.49 -23.89 5.19
C SER A 138 -5.20 -23.29 6.58
N GLU A 139 -4.10 -23.72 7.21
CA GLU A 139 -3.60 -23.17 8.49
C GLU A 139 -3.29 -21.67 8.41
N TRP A 140 -3.15 -21.13 7.20
CA TRP A 140 -2.97 -19.70 6.92
C TRP A 140 -4.24 -18.86 7.13
N CYS A 141 -5.45 -19.44 7.03
CA CYS A 141 -6.72 -18.72 7.17
C CYS A 141 -6.94 -18.14 8.57
N GLN A 142 -6.32 -18.71 9.61
CA GLN A 142 -6.47 -18.21 10.99
C GLN A 142 -5.51 -17.04 11.28
N TRP A 143 -4.29 -17.08 10.73
CA TRP A 143 -3.26 -16.11 11.06
C TRP A 143 -3.30 -14.84 10.20
N GLU A 144 -3.67 -14.99 8.93
CA GLU A 144 -3.67 -13.85 8.01
C GLU A 144 -4.84 -12.91 8.25
N VAL A 145 -5.97 -13.40 8.76
CA VAL A 145 -7.14 -12.54 9.04
C VAL A 145 -6.83 -11.48 10.08
N ASP A 146 -6.08 -11.81 11.14
CA ASP A 146 -5.71 -10.84 12.17
C ASP A 146 -4.77 -9.75 11.63
N ILE A 147 -3.80 -10.15 10.80
CA ILE A 147 -2.84 -9.22 10.20
C ILE A 147 -3.51 -8.33 9.13
N ILE A 148 -4.39 -8.91 8.32
CA ILE A 148 -5.20 -8.21 7.31
C ILE A 148 -6.17 -7.24 7.99
N GLN A 149 -6.85 -7.66 9.07
CA GLN A 149 -7.74 -6.81 9.86
C GLN A 149 -6.97 -5.66 10.51
N GLU A 150 -5.78 -5.92 11.07
CA GLU A 150 -4.94 -4.89 11.66
C GLU A 150 -4.45 -3.89 10.62
N ARG A 151 -4.03 -4.35 9.44
CA ARG A 151 -3.67 -3.47 8.32
C ARG A 151 -4.84 -2.59 7.91
N ARG A 152 -6.03 -3.16 7.76
CA ARG A 152 -7.25 -2.41 7.45
C ARG A 152 -7.59 -1.40 8.54
N ARG A 153 -7.43 -1.76 9.81
CA ARG A 153 -7.65 -0.86 10.95
C ARG A 153 -6.71 0.33 10.90
N ARG A 154 -5.44 0.12 10.55
CA ARG A 154 -4.39 1.15 10.49
C ARG A 154 -4.38 1.98 9.21
N GLN A 155 -4.80 1.43 8.08
CA GLN A 155 -4.61 2.05 6.76
C GLN A 155 -5.91 2.11 5.94
N GLY A 156 -7.05 1.84 6.55
CA GLY A 156 -8.35 1.88 5.87
C GLY A 156 -8.61 0.69 4.94
N LYS A 157 -9.80 0.68 4.34
CA LYS A 157 -10.29 -0.43 3.51
C LYS A 157 -9.52 -0.56 2.20
N ASP A 158 -9.05 0.56 1.64
CA ASP A 158 -8.34 0.58 0.36
C ASP A 158 -6.91 0.00 0.45
N ALA A 159 -6.41 -0.29 1.66
CA ALA A 159 -5.16 -1.02 1.86
C ALA A 159 -5.26 -2.50 1.47
N LEU A 160 -6.48 -3.02 1.33
CA LEU A 160 -6.76 -4.42 1.04
C LEU A 160 -7.52 -4.57 -0.28
N LEU A 161 -7.06 -5.50 -1.11
CA LEU A 161 -7.80 -6.01 -2.26
C LEU A 161 -8.13 -7.48 -2.03
N LEU A 162 -9.41 -7.79 -1.82
CA LEU A 162 -9.88 -9.17 -1.73
C LEU A 162 -10.28 -9.68 -3.12
N VAL A 163 -9.68 -10.79 -3.55
CA VAL A 163 -9.99 -11.47 -4.81
C VAL A 163 -10.57 -12.84 -4.50
N MET A 164 -11.84 -13.06 -4.82
CA MET A 164 -12.49 -14.36 -4.68
C MET A 164 -12.38 -15.17 -5.98
N LEU A 165 -11.70 -16.31 -5.93
CA LEU A 165 -11.64 -17.24 -7.06
C LEU A 165 -12.94 -18.03 -7.23
N GLU A 166 -13.65 -18.24 -6.13
CA GLU A 166 -14.87 -19.04 -6.06
C GLU A 166 -15.69 -18.68 -4.81
N ASN A 167 -16.93 -19.17 -4.76
CA ASN A 167 -17.75 -19.04 -3.56
C ASN A 167 -17.28 -20.00 -2.48
N ILE A 168 -17.18 -19.51 -1.25
CA ILE A 168 -16.79 -20.31 -0.09
C ILE A 168 -17.99 -21.11 0.39
N THR A 169 -17.81 -22.43 0.53
CA THR A 169 -18.85 -23.34 1.01
C THR A 169 -19.13 -23.06 2.49
N SER A 170 -20.35 -23.35 2.95
CA SER A 170 -20.73 -23.19 4.35
C SER A 170 -19.80 -23.95 5.30
N THR A 171 -19.32 -25.11 4.88
CA THR A 171 -18.38 -25.95 5.64
C THR A 171 -17.01 -25.32 5.86
N ASN A 172 -16.58 -24.42 4.96
CA ASN A 172 -15.27 -23.75 5.07
C ASN A 172 -15.42 -22.29 5.55
N MET A 173 -16.65 -21.81 5.76
CA MET A 173 -16.91 -20.44 6.16
C MET A 173 -16.78 -20.27 7.68
N THR A 174 -15.59 -19.91 8.14
CA THR A 174 -15.34 -19.57 9.54
C THR A 174 -15.93 -18.20 9.89
N SER A 175 -16.22 -17.96 11.18
CA SER A 175 -16.74 -16.66 11.64
C SER A 175 -15.82 -15.48 11.29
N PRO A 176 -14.48 -15.56 11.45
CA PRO A 176 -13.59 -14.46 11.06
C PRO A 176 -13.60 -14.19 9.56
N LEU A 177 -13.59 -15.25 8.73
CA LEU A 177 -13.62 -15.12 7.28
C LEU A 177 -14.93 -14.49 6.80
N ARG A 178 -16.07 -14.90 7.40
CA ARG A 178 -17.37 -14.28 7.14
C ARG A 178 -17.35 -12.79 7.44
N THR A 179 -16.90 -12.41 8.63
CA THR A 179 -16.79 -11.00 9.03
C THR A 179 -15.90 -10.20 8.08
N LEU A 180 -14.78 -10.76 7.63
CA LEU A 180 -13.90 -10.12 6.65
C LEU A 180 -14.61 -9.89 5.32
N LEU A 181 -15.26 -10.91 4.77
CA LEU A 181 -15.97 -10.87 3.49
C LEU A 181 -17.18 -9.93 3.51
N ASP A 182 -17.95 -9.92 4.60
CA ASP A 182 -19.14 -9.07 4.74
C ASP A 182 -18.75 -7.59 4.89
N SER A 183 -17.60 -7.30 5.49
CA SER A 183 -17.18 -5.94 5.81
C SER A 183 -16.20 -5.31 4.81
N THR A 184 -15.77 -6.06 3.80
CA THR A 184 -14.74 -5.65 2.84
C THR A 184 -15.19 -5.90 1.39
N PRO A 185 -15.13 -4.89 0.51
CA PRO A 185 -15.38 -5.10 -0.91
C PRO A 185 -14.44 -6.16 -1.48
N HIS A 186 -14.96 -7.03 -2.33
CA HIS A 186 -14.19 -8.11 -2.94
C HIS A 186 -14.54 -8.27 -4.41
N LEU A 187 -13.51 -8.49 -5.23
CA LEU A 187 -13.65 -8.77 -6.65
C LEU A 187 -13.78 -10.26 -6.87
N ARG A 188 -14.78 -10.68 -7.64
CA ARG A 188 -14.97 -12.10 -7.97
C ARG A 188 -14.39 -12.39 -9.34
N TYR A 189 -13.45 -13.33 -9.40
CA TYR A 189 -12.90 -13.79 -10.67
C TYR A 189 -13.99 -14.55 -11.45
N LYS A 190 -14.15 -14.20 -12.72
CA LYS A 190 -15.04 -14.88 -13.66
C LYS A 190 -14.28 -15.12 -14.96
N LYS A 191 -14.27 -16.36 -15.44
CA LYS A 191 -13.73 -16.70 -16.76
C LYS A 191 -14.68 -16.25 -17.87
N GLY A 192 -14.14 -16.02 -19.06
CA GLY A 192 -14.93 -15.68 -20.26
C GLY A 192 -15.24 -14.18 -20.34
N ILE A 193 -16.47 -13.83 -20.71
CA ILE A 193 -16.85 -12.43 -21.02
C ILE A 193 -16.58 -11.47 -19.83
N GLY A 194 -16.69 -11.96 -18.60
CA GLY A 194 -16.43 -11.16 -17.38
C GLY A 194 -14.96 -11.00 -17.00
N GLU A 195 -14.02 -11.65 -17.69
CA GLU A 195 -12.62 -11.69 -17.31
C GLU A 195 -11.94 -10.33 -17.48
N ASN A 196 -12.24 -9.61 -18.57
CA ASN A 196 -11.69 -8.27 -18.81
C ASN A 196 -12.16 -7.27 -17.73
N LEU A 197 -13.44 -7.30 -17.36
CA LEU A 197 -13.98 -6.44 -16.30
C LEU A 197 -13.32 -6.71 -14.95
N PHE A 198 -13.05 -7.99 -14.66
CA PHE A 198 -12.31 -8.36 -13.46
C PHE A 198 -10.91 -7.74 -13.44
N TRP A 199 -10.15 -7.87 -14.54
CA TRP A 199 -8.80 -7.31 -14.62
C TRP A 199 -8.79 -5.79 -14.55
N THR A 200 -9.72 -5.11 -15.25
CA THR A 200 -9.88 -3.66 -15.15
C THR A 200 -10.12 -3.23 -13.70
N ALA A 201 -11.04 -3.89 -12.99
CA ALA A 201 -11.32 -3.57 -11.59
C ALA A 201 -10.12 -3.83 -10.66
N VAL A 202 -9.33 -4.89 -10.90
CA VAL A 202 -8.10 -5.16 -10.14
C VAL A 202 -7.07 -4.05 -10.38
N ILE A 203 -6.84 -3.65 -11.62
CA ILE A 203 -5.86 -2.63 -11.99
C ILE A 203 -6.26 -1.27 -11.41
N GLU A 204 -7.54 -0.90 -11.55
CA GLU A 204 -8.07 0.31 -10.95
C GLU A 204 -7.88 0.28 -9.44
N ASP A 205 -8.20 -0.83 -8.77
CA ASP A 205 -8.01 -0.93 -7.33
C ASP A 205 -6.55 -0.80 -6.92
N LEU A 206 -5.63 -1.52 -7.56
CA LEU A 206 -4.20 -1.44 -7.27
C LEU A 206 -3.63 -0.01 -7.47
N ARG A 207 -4.19 0.77 -8.39
CA ARG A 207 -3.84 2.18 -8.61
C ARG A 207 -4.51 3.15 -7.64
N LYS A 208 -5.59 2.76 -6.96
CA LYS A 208 -6.24 3.63 -5.97
C LYS A 208 -5.27 3.93 -4.82
N ALA A 209 -5.24 5.20 -4.43
CA ALA A 209 -4.60 5.61 -3.20
C ALA A 209 -5.23 4.85 -2.02
N VAL A 210 -4.39 4.39 -1.09
CA VAL A 210 -4.86 3.81 0.16
C VAL A 210 -5.40 4.98 1.00
N GLY A 211 -6.70 4.97 1.30
CA GLY A 211 -7.33 6.00 2.13
C GLY A 211 -6.58 6.18 3.46
N GLN A 212 -6.45 7.41 3.94
CA GLN A 212 -5.82 7.68 5.24
C GLN A 212 -6.54 6.89 6.36
N PRO A 213 -5.83 6.51 7.44
CA PRO A 213 -6.44 5.90 8.63
C PRO A 213 -7.70 6.67 9.06
N PRO A 214 -8.76 6.01 9.55
CA PRO A 214 -9.66 6.70 10.45
C PRO A 214 -8.80 7.21 11.61
N PHE A 215 -8.88 8.53 11.86
CA PHE A 215 -8.24 9.21 12.98
C PHE A 215 -8.22 8.31 14.21
N SER A 216 -7.03 8.10 14.80
CA SER A 216 -6.98 7.71 16.20
C SER A 216 -7.61 8.87 16.99
N GLU A 217 -8.84 8.67 17.46
CA GLU A 217 -9.33 9.42 18.61
C GLU A 217 -8.38 9.13 19.79
N LEU A 218 -7.83 10.22 20.33
CA LEU A 218 -7.34 10.47 21.70
C LEU A 218 -6.59 9.34 22.44
#